data_AF-F3FVL3-F1
#
_entry.id   AF-F3FVL3-F1
#
_cell.length_a   1.000
_cell.length_b   1.000
_cell.length_c   1.000
_cell.angle_alpha   90.00
_cell.angle_beta   90.00
_cell.angle_gamma   90.00
#
_symmetry.space_group_name_H-M   'P 1'
#
loop_
_entity.id
_entity.type
_entity.pdbx_description
1 polymer ?
#
loop_
_entity_poly.entity_id
_entity_poly.type
_entity_poly.pdbx_seq_one_letter_code
_entity_poly.pdbx_strand_id
1 'polypeptide(L)'
;RRQVQHELNQRLLGKTLPEVVVRLLQEAWSKVLLLTCLKHGEESSEWQAGLETMDELIWSVELHDDPQALQRLLELVPGLLKSLRDGLSSAAFDPFATSEFFSQLESLHVKAFQHFSRLQESES
;
A
#
# COMPACT_ATOMS: atom_id res chain seq x y z
N ARG A 1 -19.87 -0.62 2.07
CA ARG A 1 -19.17 -0.31 3.36
C ARG A 1 -18.73 -1.58 4.09
N ARG A 2 -19.62 -2.54 4.40
CA ARG A 2 -19.25 -3.79 5.08
C ARG A 2 -18.19 -4.60 4.33
N GLN A 3 -18.32 -4.74 3.01
CA GLN A 3 -17.35 -5.45 2.17
C GLN A 3 -15.94 -4.85 2.27
N VAL A 4 -15.80 -3.54 2.05
CA VAL A 4 -14.52 -2.81 2.18
C VAL A 4 -13.83 -3.10 3.51
N GLN A 5 -14.56 -2.96 4.62
CA GLN A 5 -14.00 -3.21 5.95
C GLN A 5 -13.64 -4.67 6.18
N HIS A 6 -14.40 -5.60 5.60
CA HIS A 6 -14.09 -7.02 5.66
C HIS A 6 -12.79 -7.33 4.93
N GLU A 7 -12.62 -6.85 3.70
CA GLU A 7 -11.39 -7.02 2.90
C GLU A 7 -10.17 -6.40 3.57
N LEU A 8 -10.32 -5.21 4.16
CA LEU A 8 -9.29 -4.55 4.96
C LEU A 8 -8.92 -5.40 6.17
N ASN A 9 -9.90 -5.75 7.00
CA ASN A 9 -9.64 -6.51 8.21
C ASN A 9 -9.00 -7.86 7.90
N GLN A 10 -9.45 -8.57 6.87
CA GLN A 10 -8.85 -9.85 6.48
C GLN A 10 -7.36 -9.71 6.12
N ARG A 11 -6.99 -8.68 5.36
CA ARG A 11 -5.59 -8.48 4.94
C ARG A 11 -4.71 -7.96 6.07
N LEU A 12 -5.26 -7.17 6.98
CA LEU A 12 -4.54 -6.68 8.15
C LEU A 12 -4.43 -7.74 9.25
N LEU A 13 -5.31 -8.74 9.28
CA LEU A 13 -5.34 -9.76 10.31
C LEU A 13 -4.05 -10.57 10.32
N GLY A 14 -3.32 -10.56 11.44
CA GLY A 14 -2.11 -11.35 11.62
C GLY A 14 -0.86 -10.80 10.92
N LYS A 15 -0.92 -9.61 10.29
CA LYS A 15 0.25 -8.94 9.71
C LYS A 15 0.80 -7.86 10.63
N THR A 16 2.12 -7.71 10.62
CA THR A 16 2.84 -6.66 11.36
C THR A 16 3.16 -5.51 10.41
N LEU A 17 2.25 -4.54 10.29
CA LEU A 17 2.38 -3.42 9.38
C LEU A 17 2.66 -2.11 10.14
N PRO A 18 3.40 -1.17 9.55
CA PRO A 18 3.60 0.16 10.13
C PRO A 18 2.26 0.88 10.35
N GLU A 19 2.12 1.56 11.48
CA GLU A 19 0.87 2.25 11.86
C GLU A 19 0.39 3.24 10.79
N VAL A 20 1.32 3.94 10.14
CA VAL A 20 1.02 4.88 9.04
C VAL A 20 0.27 4.21 7.88
N VAL A 21 0.63 2.98 7.53
CA VAL A 21 -0.01 2.22 6.45
C VAL A 21 -1.39 1.76 6.86
N VAL A 22 -1.52 1.25 8.08
CA VAL A 22 -2.81 0.83 8.64
C VAL A 22 -3.79 2.00 8.69
N ARG A 23 -3.35 3.16 9.17
CA ARG A 23 -4.18 4.38 9.21
C ARG A 23 -4.58 4.82 7.80
N LEU A 24 -3.66 4.87 6.84
CA LEU A 24 -4.00 5.21 5.45
C LEU A 24 -5.06 4.26 4.89
N LEU A 25 -4.86 2.96 5.04
CA LEU A 25 -5.74 1.94 4.52
C LEU A 25 -7.16 2.07 5.12
N GLN A 26 -7.26 2.33 6.43
CA GLN A 26 -8.53 2.48 7.12
C GLN A 26 -9.20 3.84 6.88
N GLU A 27 -8.46 4.94 6.84
CA GLU A 27 -9.02 6.30 6.80
C GLU A 27 -9.21 6.85 5.37
N ALA A 28 -8.30 6.47 4.47
CA ALA A 28 -8.23 6.99 3.11
C ALA A 28 -8.61 5.93 2.07
N TRP A 29 -7.89 4.80 2.04
CA TRP A 29 -8.11 3.76 1.02
C TRP A 29 -9.49 3.11 1.13
N SER A 30 -10.02 2.97 2.36
CA SER A 30 -11.38 2.49 2.58
C SER A 30 -12.43 3.37 1.87
N LYS A 31 -12.20 4.68 1.79
CA LYS A 31 -13.08 5.61 1.08
C LYS A 31 -12.93 5.47 -0.42
N VAL A 32 -11.71 5.28 -0.92
CA VAL A 32 -11.42 5.00 -2.34
C VAL A 32 -12.21 3.77 -2.79
N LEU A 33 -12.01 2.64 -2.11
CA LEU A 33 -12.72 1.39 -2.40
C LEU A 33 -14.23 1.59 -2.32
N LEU A 34 -14.73 2.24 -1.26
CA LEU A 34 -16.16 2.50 -1.12
C LEU A 34 -16.73 3.29 -2.31
N LEU A 35 -16.04 4.34 -2.74
CA LEU A 35 -16.47 5.15 -3.89
C LEU A 35 -16.41 4.37 -5.20
N THR A 36 -15.38 3.54 -5.38
CA THR A 36 -15.24 2.67 -6.55
C THR A 36 -16.38 1.65 -6.60
N CYS A 37 -16.68 0.97 -5.49
CA CYS A 37 -17.82 0.06 -5.38
C CYS A 37 -19.15 0.76 -5.67
N LEU A 38 -19.34 1.99 -5.19
CA LEU A 38 -20.56 2.77 -5.46
C LEU A 38 -20.68 3.21 -6.93
N LYS A 39 -19.55 3.50 -7.61
CA LYS A 39 -19.53 3.98 -8.99
C LYS A 39 -19.59 2.85 -10.02
N HIS A 40 -18.86 1.76 -9.79
CA HIS A 40 -18.64 0.69 -10.77
C HIS A 40 -19.18 -0.68 -10.35
N GLY A 41 -19.46 -0.88 -9.05
CA GLY A 41 -19.84 -2.17 -8.48
C GLY A 41 -18.66 -2.94 -7.89
N GLU A 42 -18.96 -4.02 -7.15
CA GLU A 42 -17.95 -4.86 -6.47
C GLU A 42 -17.29 -5.89 -7.42
N GLU A 43 -17.88 -6.15 -8.59
CA GLU A 43 -17.33 -7.06 -9.61
C GLU A 43 -16.55 -6.32 -10.71
N SER A 44 -16.35 -5.00 -10.54
CA SER A 44 -15.72 -4.17 -11.56
C SER A 44 -14.20 -4.31 -11.54
N SER A 45 -13.57 -4.08 -12.69
CA SER A 45 -12.10 -4.08 -12.79
C SER A 45 -11.46 -3.00 -11.93
N GLU A 46 -12.14 -1.86 -11.75
CA GLU A 46 -11.67 -0.78 -10.88
C GLU A 46 -11.68 -1.20 -9.40
N TRP A 47 -12.70 -1.94 -8.97
CA TRP A 47 -12.74 -2.47 -7.60
C TRP A 47 -11.61 -3.48 -7.38
N GLN A 48 -11.41 -4.40 -8.33
CA GLN A 48 -10.30 -5.36 -8.26
C GLN A 48 -8.94 -4.66 -8.25
N ALA A 49 -8.73 -3.66 -9.12
CA ALA A 49 -7.50 -2.87 -9.13
C ALA A 49 -7.25 -2.13 -7.81
N GLY A 50 -8.32 -1.66 -7.15
CA GLY A 50 -8.22 -1.06 -5.82
C GLY A 50 -7.82 -2.04 -4.73
N LEU A 51 -8.28 -3.30 -4.81
CA LEU A 51 -7.86 -4.37 -3.91
C LEU A 51 -6.40 -4.78 -4.18
N GLU A 52 -6.02 -4.91 -5.45
CA GLU A 52 -4.66 -5.24 -5.87
C GLU A 52 -3.67 -4.18 -5.37
N THR A 53 -3.98 -2.89 -5.52
CA THR A 53 -3.15 -1.79 -5.00
C THR A 53 -2.95 -1.89 -3.49
N MET A 54 -3.98 -2.33 -2.74
CA MET A 54 -3.86 -2.54 -1.30
C MET A 54 -2.97 -3.75 -0.98
N ASP A 55 -3.10 -4.84 -1.73
CA ASP A 55 -2.24 -6.03 -1.60
C ASP A 55 -0.77 -5.69 -1.90
N GLU A 56 -0.53 -4.92 -2.95
CA GLU A 56 0.78 -4.39 -3.31
C GLU A 56 1.36 -3.47 -2.23
N LEU A 57 0.53 -2.59 -1.63
CA LEU A 57 0.96 -1.71 -0.54
C LEU A 57 1.40 -2.54 0.67
N ILE A 58 0.55 -3.48 1.10
CA ILE A 58 0.81 -4.35 2.24
C ILE A 58 2.08 -5.14 2.00
N TRP A 59 2.22 -5.74 0.81
CA TRP A 59 3.42 -6.46 0.43
C TRP A 59 4.65 -5.55 0.46
N SER A 60 4.57 -4.32 -0.05
CA SER A 60 5.72 -3.39 -0.10
C SER A 60 6.27 -2.99 1.27
N VAL A 61 5.47 -3.06 2.34
CA VAL A 61 5.89 -2.68 3.70
C VAL A 61 6.06 -3.88 4.63
N GLU A 62 5.78 -5.08 4.13
CA GLU A 62 6.04 -6.33 4.82
C GLU A 62 7.56 -6.60 4.85
N LEU A 63 8.04 -7.25 5.91
CA LEU A 63 9.44 -7.64 6.00
C LEU A 63 9.70 -8.79 5.03
N HIS A 64 10.58 -8.55 4.06
CA HIS A 64 11.05 -9.58 3.14
C HIS A 64 12.50 -9.92 3.44
N ASP A 65 12.77 -11.20 3.67
CA ASP A 65 14.13 -11.71 3.89
C ASP A 65 14.81 -12.15 2.57
N ASP A 66 14.12 -12.02 1.44
CA ASP A 66 14.59 -12.47 0.12
C ASP A 66 15.21 -11.32 -0.70
N PRO A 67 16.44 -11.46 -1.23
CA PRO A 67 17.03 -10.51 -2.17
C PRO A 67 16.18 -10.20 -3.41
N GLN A 68 15.40 -11.16 -3.90
CA GLN A 68 14.52 -10.92 -5.06
C GLN A 68 13.34 -10.00 -4.71
N ALA A 69 12.94 -9.95 -3.44
CA ALA A 69 11.86 -9.07 -3.01
C ALA A 69 12.25 -7.60 -3.17
N LEU A 70 13.53 -7.25 -2.98
CA LEU A 70 14.00 -5.88 -3.14
C LEU A 70 13.88 -5.39 -4.59
N GLN A 71 14.30 -6.24 -5.53
CA GLN A 71 14.23 -5.93 -6.96
C GLN A 71 12.76 -5.76 -7.39
N ARG A 72 11.89 -6.65 -6.93
CA ARG A 72 10.44 -6.54 -7.17
C ARG A 72 9.85 -5.28 -6.54
N LEU A 73 10.29 -4.89 -5.35
CA LEU A 73 9.82 -3.68 -4.67
C LEU A 73 10.20 -2.42 -5.46
N LEU A 74 11.42 -2.35 -6.01
CA LEU A 74 11.84 -1.23 -6.87
C LEU A 74 11.01 -1.12 -8.15
N GLU A 75 10.59 -2.25 -8.73
CA GLU A 75 9.73 -2.27 -9.92
C GLU A 75 8.27 -1.91 -9.58
N LEU A 76 7.79 -2.35 -8.41
CA LEU A 76 6.40 -2.20 -7.97
C LEU A 76 6.09 -0.83 -7.38
N VAL A 77 6.99 -0.25 -6.58
CA VAL A 77 6.80 1.04 -5.90
C VAL A 77 6.33 2.17 -6.83
N PRO A 78 6.97 2.46 -7.99
CA PRO A 78 6.51 3.55 -8.85
C PRO A 78 5.09 3.35 -9.39
N GLY A 79 4.70 2.10 -9.69
CA GLY A 79 3.34 1.74 -10.09
C GLY A 79 2.35 1.92 -8.94
N LEU A 80 2.69 1.37 -7.78
CA LEU A 80 1.91 1.46 -6.54
C LEU A 80 1.66 2.93 -6.13
N LEU A 81 2.70 3.76 -6.09
CA LEU A 81 2.60 5.18 -5.74
C LEU A 81 1.64 5.93 -6.68
N LYS A 82 1.70 5.60 -7.97
CA LYS A 82 0.79 6.19 -8.97
C LYS A 82 -0.65 5.76 -8.71
N SER A 83 -0.92 4.47 -8.54
CA SER A 83 -2.25 3.93 -8.24
C SER A 83 -2.82 4.50 -6.95
N LEU A 84 -2.00 4.61 -5.90
CA LEU A 84 -2.39 5.22 -4.63
C LEU A 84 -2.77 6.69 -4.81
N ARG A 85 -1.96 7.47 -5.53
CA ARG A 85 -2.22 8.89 -5.75
C ARG A 85 -3.51 9.09 -6.54
N ASP A 86 -3.71 8.31 -7.60
CA ASP A 86 -4.89 8.39 -8.45
C ASP A 86 -6.14 8.00 -7.64
N GLY A 87 -6.06 6.93 -6.83
CA GLY A 87 -7.11 6.51 -5.91
C GLY A 87 -7.47 7.58 -4.87
N LEU A 88 -6.47 8.12 -4.15
CA LEU A 88 -6.67 9.15 -3.14
C LEU A 88 -7.24 10.45 -3.73
N SER A 89 -6.78 10.84 -4.91
CA SER A 89 -7.33 11.97 -5.66
C SER A 89 -8.80 11.73 -6.02
N SER A 90 -9.15 10.52 -6.47
CA SER A 90 -10.54 10.16 -6.80
C SER A 90 -11.49 10.21 -5.60
N ALA A 91 -10.95 10.03 -4.39
CA ALA A 91 -11.69 10.11 -3.13
C ALA A 91 -11.75 11.52 -2.53
N ALA A 92 -11.26 12.53 -3.26
CA ALA A 92 -11.13 13.91 -2.78
C ALA A 92 -10.39 14.00 -1.44
N PHE A 93 -9.37 13.14 -1.26
CA PHE A 93 -8.52 13.19 -0.09
C PHE A 93 -7.56 14.39 -0.17
N ASP A 94 -7.12 14.89 0.98
CA ASP A 94 -6.25 16.06 1.04
C ASP A 94 -4.91 15.77 0.33
N PRO A 95 -4.54 16.55 -0.71
CA PRO A 95 -3.26 16.40 -1.40
C PRO A 95 -2.04 16.58 -0.47
N PHE A 96 -2.16 17.41 0.57
CA PHE A 96 -1.11 17.63 1.55
C PHE A 96 -0.88 16.38 2.40
N ALA A 97 -1.94 15.82 2.99
CA ALA A 97 -1.87 14.58 3.76
C ALA A 97 -1.42 13.39 2.89
N THR A 98 -1.84 13.36 1.63
CA THR A 98 -1.39 12.36 0.64
C THR A 98 0.13 12.45 0.43
N SER A 99 0.67 13.66 0.28
CA SER A 99 2.10 13.88 0.07
C SER A 99 2.91 13.50 1.31
N GLU A 100 2.43 13.86 2.51
CA GLU A 100 3.04 13.49 3.79
C GLU A 100 3.08 11.97 3.98
N PHE A 101 1.99 11.27 3.62
CA PHE A 101 1.95 9.82 3.64
C PHE A 101 3.02 9.22 2.71
N PHE A 102 3.12 9.73 1.48
CA PHE A 102 4.11 9.23 0.53
C PHE A 102 5.55 9.42 1.02
N SER A 103 5.86 10.56 1.65
CA SER A 103 7.18 10.76 2.27
C SER A 103 7.45 9.78 3.41
N GLN A 104 6.45 9.43 4.22
CA GLN A 104 6.61 8.41 5.27
C GLN A 104 6.79 7.01 4.68
N LEU A 105 6.03 6.66 3.63
CA LEU A 105 6.13 5.39 2.93
C LEU A 105 7.51 5.23 2.27
N GLU A 106 7.99 6.26 1.58
CA GLU A 106 9.33 6.30 0.99
C GLU A 106 10.41 6.08 2.07
N SER A 107 10.30 6.74 3.24
CA SER A 107 11.23 6.54 4.34
C SER A 107 11.24 5.09 4.85
N LEU A 108 10.08 4.43 4.89
CA LEU A 108 9.98 3.01 5.26
C LEU A 108 10.69 2.11 4.24
N HIS A 109 10.45 2.32 2.94
CA HIS A 109 11.10 1.57 1.88
C HIS A 109 12.62 1.79 1.85
N VAL A 110 13.08 3.03 2.03
CA VAL A 110 14.52 3.34 2.11
C VAL A 110 15.18 2.66 3.30
N LYS A 111 14.51 2.63 4.47
CA LYS A 111 15.04 1.93 5.65
C LYS A 111 15.11 0.42 5.44
N ALA A 112 14.08 -0.18 4.83
CA ALA A 112 14.08 -1.59 4.48
C ALA A 112 15.24 -1.91 3.51
N PHE A 113 15.43 -1.07 2.48
CA PHE A 113 16.53 -1.19 1.53
C PHE A 113 17.91 -1.11 2.22
N GLN A 114 18.14 -0.10 3.06
CA GLN A 114 19.41 0.07 3.77
C GLN A 114 19.71 -1.04 4.78
N HIS A 115 18.67 -1.64 5.38
CA HIS A 115 18.84 -2.80 6.24
C HIS A 115 19.29 -4.01 5.42
N PHE A 116 18.62 -4.24 4.29
CA PHE A 116 18.91 -5.35 3.39
C PHE A 116 20.32 -5.26 2.78
N SER A 117 20.72 -4.09 2.27
CA SER A 117 22.07 -3.88 1.71
C SER A 117 23.16 -4.19 2.73
N ARG A 118 22.95 -3.86 4.01
CA ARG A 118 23.91 -4.17 5.08
C ARG A 118 24.02 -5.66 5.41
N LEU A 119 22.92 -6.42 5.31
CA LEU A 119 22.95 -7.86 5.54
C LEU A 119 23.74 -8.58 4.44
N GLN A 120 23.56 -8.18 3.18
CA GLN A 120 24.31 -8.74 2.05
C GLN A 120 25.83 -8.49 2.13
N GLU A 121 26.24 -7.31 2.59
CA GLU A 121 27.65 -6.98 2.81
C GLU A 121 28.28 -7.77 3.96
N SER A 122 27.49 -8.22 4.94
CA SER A 122 28.00 -8.99 6.09
C SER A 122 28.17 -10.49 5.83
N GLU A 123 27.55 -11.01 4.77
CA GLU A 123 27.68 -12.41 4.34
C GLU A 123 28.71 -12.61 3.20
N SER A 124 29.28 -11.52 2.67
CA SER A 124 30.31 -11.51 1.61
C SER A 124 31.72 -11.39 2.18
#